data_AF-A0A5J4PDZ5-F1
#
_entry.id   AF-A0A5J4PDZ5-F1
#
_cell.length_a   1.000
_cell.length_b   1.000
_cell.length_c   1.000
_cell.angle_alpha   90.00
_cell.angle_beta   90.00
_cell.angle_gamma   90.00
#
_symmetry.space_group_name_H-M   'P 1'
#
loop_
_entity.id
_entity.type
_entity.pdbx_description
1 polymer ?
#
loop_
_entity_poly.entity_id
_entity_poly.type
_entity_poly.pdbx_seq_one_letter_code
_entity_poly.pdbx_strand_id
1 'polypeptide(L)'
;MDIIATLVTQNNDLALFFIKQLSIDLGIADERTVNLTQKHIRGRLAESLLVLKEGYGLEEDESTLSIYLSREDLANLSNMTTSNAIRTLSNFANEKLIAIDGRKIKIIDEEQLKKISRIG
;
A
#
# COMPACT_ATOMS: atom_id res chain seq x y z
N MET A 1 -18.37 23.43 -1.01
CA MET A 1 -17.09 24.14 -0.80
C MET A 1 -17.29 25.37 0.08
N ASP A 2 -18.28 26.20 -0.21
CA ASP A 2 -18.51 27.46 0.53
C ASP A 2 -18.64 27.29 2.05
N ILE A 3 -19.41 26.29 2.51
CA ILE A 3 -19.56 26.01 3.95
C ILE A 3 -18.21 25.67 4.62
N ILE A 4 -17.38 24.82 3.98
CA ILE A 4 -16.06 24.44 4.50
C ILE A 4 -15.16 25.67 4.55
N ALA A 5 -15.14 26.48 3.48
CA ALA A 5 -14.34 27.70 3.43
C ALA A 5 -14.76 28.71 4.52
N THR A 6 -16.06 28.88 4.75
CA THR A 6 -16.58 29.72 5.84
C THR A 6 -16.14 29.18 7.21
N LEU A 7 -16.27 27.88 7.47
CA LEU A 7 -15.87 27.29 8.74
C LEU A 7 -14.36 27.40 9.00
N VAL A 8 -13.52 27.16 7.98
CA VAL A 8 -12.07 27.26 8.10
C VAL A 8 -11.63 28.71 8.32
N THR A 9 -12.26 29.68 7.66
CA THR A 9 -11.92 31.11 7.82
C THR A 9 -12.41 31.71 9.14
N GLN A 10 -13.44 31.13 9.75
CA GLN A 10 -14.02 31.61 11.00
C GLN A 10 -13.49 30.88 12.24
N ASN A 11 -12.79 29.76 12.08
CA ASN A 11 -12.29 28.95 13.19
C ASN A 11 -10.81 28.59 12.98
N ASN A 12 -9.93 29.30 13.69
CA ASN A 12 -8.48 29.11 13.61
C ASN A 12 -8.04 27.70 14.05
N ASP A 13 -8.71 27.10 15.03
CA ASP A 13 -8.38 25.75 15.49
C ASP A 13 -8.72 24.71 14.41
N LEU A 14 -9.84 24.91 13.70
CA LEU A 14 -10.21 24.09 12.56
C LEU A 14 -9.22 24.26 11.39
N ALA A 15 -8.77 25.49 11.12
CA ALA A 15 -7.76 25.75 10.11
C ALA A 15 -6.43 25.05 10.46
N LEU A 16 -5.96 25.18 11.71
CA LEU A 16 -4.76 24.51 12.20
C LEU A 16 -4.88 22.99 12.15
N PHE A 17 -6.05 22.43 12.45
CA PHE A 17 -6.34 21.01 12.31
C PHE A 17 -6.11 20.54 10.86
N PHE A 18 -6.68 21.22 9.87
CA PHE A 18 -6.49 20.87 8.46
C PHE A 18 -5.05 21.07 7.99
N ILE A 19 -4.38 22.15 8.39
CA ILE A 19 -2.96 22.38 8.06
C ILE A 19 -2.10 21.22 8.58
N LYS A 20 -2.34 20.80 9.82
CA LYS A 20 -1.64 19.66 10.42
C LYS A 20 -1.93 18.36 9.65
N GLN A 21 -3.18 18.10 9.32
CA GLN A 21 -3.56 16.90 8.57
C GLN A 21 -2.90 16.88 7.19
N LEU A 22 -2.95 17.99 6.45
CA LEU A 22 -2.30 18.12 5.14
C LEU A 22 -0.78 17.94 5.22
N SER A 23 -0.15 18.41 6.30
CA SER A 23 1.29 18.24 6.52
C SER A 23 1.65 16.77 6.78
N ILE A 24 0.80 16.04 7.50
CA ILE A 24 0.95 14.58 7.71
C ILE A 24 0.79 13.85 6.37
N ASP A 25 -0.28 14.15 5.63
CA ASP A 25 -0.57 13.52 4.34
C ASP A 25 0.54 13.79 3.31
N LEU A 26 1.13 15.00 3.31
CA LEU A 26 2.28 15.35 2.48
C LEU A 26 3.50 14.51 2.84
N GLY A 27 3.81 14.35 4.13
CA GLY A 27 4.91 13.49 4.58
C GLY A 27 4.74 12.04 4.15
N ILE A 28 3.51 11.50 4.24
CA ILE A 28 3.18 10.15 3.77
C ILE A 28 3.37 10.05 2.24
N ALA A 29 2.96 11.06 1.48
CA ALA A 29 3.14 11.10 0.03
C ALA A 29 4.62 11.14 -0.39
N ASP A 30 5.45 11.88 0.34
CA ASP A 30 6.91 11.93 0.12
C ASP A 30 7.57 10.59 0.44
N GLU A 31 7.22 9.96 1.57
CA GLU A 31 7.71 8.62 1.92
C GLU A 31 7.34 7.59 0.85
N ARG A 32 6.09 7.63 0.39
CA ARG A 32 5.63 6.76 -0.70
C ARG A 32 6.41 6.99 -2.00
N THR A 33 6.76 8.24 -2.31
CA THR A 33 7.56 8.58 -3.49
C THR A 33 8.97 7.98 -3.40
N VAL A 34 9.61 8.10 -2.25
CA VAL A 34 10.92 7.46 -1.99
C VAL A 34 10.80 5.95 -2.16
N ASN A 35 9.79 5.35 -1.55
CA ASN A 35 9.55 3.91 -1.61
C ASN A 35 9.32 3.41 -3.04
N LEU A 36 8.55 4.13 -3.86
CA LEU A 36 8.27 3.71 -5.25
C LEU A 36 9.44 3.94 -6.23
N THR A 37 10.38 4.83 -5.91
CA THR A 37 11.48 5.21 -6.80
C THR A 37 12.82 4.58 -6.43
N GLN A 38 13.08 4.38 -5.13
CA GLN A 38 14.37 3.89 -4.64
C GLN A 38 14.39 2.39 -4.35
N LYS A 39 13.25 1.81 -3.94
CA LYS A 39 13.17 0.37 -3.68
C LYS A 39 13.24 -0.44 -4.97
N HIS A 40 13.94 -1.56 -4.89
CA HIS A 40 13.85 -2.62 -5.87
C HIS A 40 12.42 -3.13 -5.99
N ILE A 41 12.14 -3.70 -7.16
CA ILE A 41 10.81 -4.13 -7.56
C ILE A 41 10.12 -5.06 -6.56
N ARG A 42 10.90 -5.93 -5.89
CA ARG A 42 10.38 -6.82 -4.84
C ARG A 42 9.95 -6.04 -3.60
N GLY A 43 10.76 -5.08 -3.15
CA GLY A 43 10.42 -4.22 -2.02
C GLY A 43 9.13 -3.44 -2.27
N ARG A 44 9.00 -2.85 -3.46
CA ARG A 44 7.78 -2.11 -3.86
C ARG A 44 6.51 -2.95 -3.82
N LEU A 45 6.57 -4.20 -4.31
CA LEU A 45 5.40 -5.08 -4.27
C LEU A 45 5.10 -5.55 -2.84
N ALA A 46 6.12 -5.92 -2.06
CA ALA A 46 5.93 -6.33 -0.67
C ALA A 46 5.29 -5.22 0.16
N GLU A 47 5.76 -3.99 -0.01
CA GLU A 47 5.15 -2.81 0.62
C GLU A 47 3.71 -2.60 0.17
N SER A 48 3.44 -2.69 -1.14
CA SER A 48 2.08 -2.53 -1.67
C SER A 48 1.11 -3.54 -1.04
N LEU A 49 1.52 -4.79 -0.84
CA LEU A 49 0.70 -5.81 -0.18
C LEU A 49 0.45 -5.48 1.30
N LEU A 50 1.46 -4.95 2.01
CA LEU A 50 1.32 -4.53 3.41
C LEU A 50 0.41 -3.31 3.56
N VAL A 51 0.51 -2.33 2.67
CA VAL A 51 -0.39 -1.17 2.63
C VAL A 51 -1.83 -1.59 2.37
N LEU A 52 -2.05 -2.58 1.48
CA LEU A 52 -3.40 -3.12 1.25
C LEU A 52 -3.95 -3.81 2.49
N LYS A 53 -3.12 -4.56 3.22
CA LYS A 53 -3.50 -5.14 4.51
C LYS A 53 -3.90 -4.04 5.51
N GLU A 54 -3.09 -2.99 5.64
CA GLU A 54 -3.37 -1.89 6.59
C GLU A 54 -4.64 -1.11 6.23
N GLY A 55 -4.89 -0.87 4.94
CA GLY A 55 -6.03 -0.07 4.48
C GLY A 55 -7.35 -0.83 4.40
N TYR A 56 -7.33 -2.12 4.05
CA TYR A 56 -8.53 -2.92 3.80
C TYR A 56 -8.74 -4.07 4.80
N GLY A 57 -7.72 -4.41 5.59
CA GLY A 57 -7.77 -5.52 6.53
C GLY A 57 -7.64 -6.89 5.88
N LEU A 58 -8.00 -7.90 6.66
CA LEU A 58 -7.96 -9.32 6.29
C LEU A 58 -9.35 -9.94 6.39
N GLU A 59 -9.56 -11.01 5.63
CA GLU A 59 -10.76 -11.82 5.66
C GLU A 59 -10.84 -12.61 6.98
N GLU A 60 -11.93 -13.37 7.18
CA GLU A 60 -12.15 -14.17 8.41
C GLU A 60 -11.01 -15.16 8.73
N ASP A 61 -10.20 -15.54 7.74
CA ASP A 61 -9.06 -16.44 7.91
C ASP A 61 -7.79 -15.73 8.43
N GLU A 62 -7.89 -14.44 8.78
CA GLU A 62 -6.84 -13.56 9.31
C GLU A 62 -5.54 -13.58 8.49
N SER A 63 -5.63 -13.88 7.19
CA SER A 63 -4.44 -14.00 6.34
C SER A 63 -4.68 -13.63 4.88
N THR A 64 -5.91 -13.73 4.39
CA THR A 64 -6.28 -13.29 3.04
C THR A 64 -6.62 -11.80 3.04
N LEU A 65 -6.10 -11.03 2.09
CA LEU A 65 -6.43 -9.61 1.94
C LEU A 65 -7.91 -9.43 1.59
N SER A 66 -8.62 -8.52 2.29
CA SER A 66 -10.04 -8.19 2.03
C SER A 66 -10.26 -7.30 0.80
N ILE A 67 -9.35 -7.37 -0.17
CA ILE A 67 -9.42 -6.63 -1.43
C ILE A 67 -8.93 -7.49 -2.59
N TYR A 68 -9.64 -7.38 -3.72
CA TYR A 68 -9.43 -8.22 -4.89
C TYR A 68 -8.98 -7.38 -6.09
N LEU A 69 -7.68 -7.10 -6.16
CA LEU A 69 -7.09 -6.31 -7.24
C LEU A 69 -6.72 -7.15 -8.46
N SER A 70 -6.82 -6.55 -9.64
CA SER A 70 -6.24 -7.15 -10.84
C SER A 70 -4.71 -7.11 -10.78
N ARG A 71 -4.04 -7.87 -11.66
CA ARG A 71 -2.57 -7.82 -11.77
C ARG A 71 -2.08 -6.47 -12.28
N GLU A 72 -2.88 -5.77 -13.07
CA GLU A 72 -2.61 -4.43 -13.55
C GLU A 72 -2.71 -3.41 -12.40
N ASP A 73 -3.74 -3.50 -11.55
CA ASP A 73 -3.88 -2.62 -10.38
C ASP A 73 -2.69 -2.78 -9.42
N LEU A 74 -2.27 -4.02 -9.17
CA LEU A 74 -1.09 -4.30 -8.34
C LEU A 74 0.20 -3.75 -8.97
N ALA A 75 0.31 -3.82 -10.29
CA ALA A 75 1.46 -3.27 -11.01
C ALA A 75 1.50 -1.75 -10.92
N ASN A 76 0.36 -1.08 -11.12
CA ASN A 76 0.20 0.36 -10.98
C ASN A 76 0.50 0.80 -9.54
N LEU A 77 0.00 0.08 -8.54
CA LEU A 77 0.20 0.38 -7.13
C LEU A 77 1.69 0.31 -6.72
N SER A 78 2.43 -0.65 -7.31
CA SER A 78 3.84 -0.92 -7.02
C SER A 78 4.82 -0.31 -8.02
N ASN A 79 4.34 0.62 -8.86
CA ASN A 79 5.11 1.35 -9.88
C ASN A 79 5.93 0.42 -10.79
N MET A 80 5.30 -0.61 -11.35
CA MET A 80 5.95 -1.56 -12.26
C MET A 80 5.03 -2.00 -13.40
N THR A 81 5.59 -2.75 -14.36
CA THR A 81 4.80 -3.35 -15.44
C THR A 81 4.01 -4.56 -14.95
N THR A 82 2.86 -4.84 -15.57
CA THR A 82 2.02 -6.01 -15.26
C THR A 82 2.79 -7.32 -15.33
N SER A 83 3.69 -7.46 -16.33
CA SER A 83 4.55 -8.65 -16.46
C SER A 83 5.48 -8.83 -15.25
N ASN A 84 6.10 -7.75 -14.78
CA ASN A 84 6.94 -7.80 -13.59
C ASN A 84 6.14 -8.08 -12.31
N ALA A 85 4.92 -7.54 -12.19
CA ALA A 85 4.05 -7.81 -11.05
C ALA A 85 3.68 -9.30 -11.00
N ILE A 86 3.26 -9.88 -12.13
CA ILE A 86 2.98 -11.31 -12.25
C ILE A 86 4.21 -12.14 -11.87
N ARG A 87 5.38 -11.82 -12.43
CA ARG A 87 6.63 -12.55 -12.13
C ARG A 87 7.01 -12.47 -10.66
N THR A 88 6.87 -11.30 -10.05
CA THR A 88 7.24 -11.08 -8.64
C THR A 88 6.27 -11.79 -7.70
N LEU A 89 4.97 -11.72 -7.98
CA LEU A 89 3.94 -12.47 -7.27
C LEU A 89 4.19 -13.99 -7.34
N SER A 90 4.52 -14.53 -8.52
CA SER A 90 4.86 -15.93 -8.68
C SER A 90 6.11 -16.32 -7.88
N ASN A 91 7.13 -15.46 -7.84
CA ASN A 91 8.31 -15.69 -7.01
C ASN A 91 7.97 -15.70 -5.52
N PHE A 92 7.16 -14.74 -5.04
CA PHE A 92 6.71 -14.71 -3.65
C PHE A 92 5.91 -15.98 -3.28
N ALA A 93 5.07 -16.47 -4.21
CA ALA A 93 4.34 -17.71 -4.00
C ALA A 93 5.27 -18.94 -3.93
N ASN A 94 6.26 -19.02 -4.82
CA ASN A 94 7.27 -20.10 -4.81
C ASN A 94 8.11 -20.09 -3.53
N GLU A 95 8.39 -18.90 -2.99
CA GLU A 95 9.10 -18.71 -1.72
C GLU A 95 8.20 -18.89 -0.49
N LYS A 96 6.91 -19.21 -0.68
CA LYS A 96 5.90 -19.38 0.37
C LYS A 96 5.69 -18.13 1.24
N LEU A 97 5.90 -16.96 0.67
CA LEU A 97 5.60 -15.67 1.32
C LEU A 97 4.10 -15.34 1.23
N ILE A 98 3.50 -15.73 0.09
CA ILE A 98 2.07 -15.55 -0.19
C ILE A 98 1.49 -16.82 -0.83
N ALA A 99 0.17 -16.98 -0.77
CA ALA A 99 -0.56 -17.86 -1.67
C ALA A 99 -1.43 -17.01 -2.59
N ILE A 100 -1.65 -17.50 -3.81
CA ILE A 100 -2.45 -16.82 -4.82
C ILE A 100 -3.54 -17.77 -5.30
N ASP A 101 -4.79 -17.32 -5.21
CA ASP A 101 -5.95 -18.00 -5.80
C ASP A 101 -6.77 -16.98 -6.62
N GLY A 102 -6.58 -17.02 -7.94
CA GLY A 102 -7.15 -16.00 -8.84
C GLY A 102 -6.69 -14.59 -8.44
N ARG A 103 -7.63 -13.74 -8.02
CA ARG A 103 -7.35 -12.39 -7.51
C ARG A 103 -7.10 -12.34 -6.00
N LYS A 104 -7.40 -13.42 -5.26
CA LYS A 104 -7.16 -13.50 -3.83
C LYS A 104 -5.67 -13.66 -3.58
N ILE A 105 -5.16 -12.89 -2.63
CA ILE A 105 -3.79 -12.99 -2.15
C ILE A 105 -3.84 -13.23 -0.64
N LYS A 106 -3.24 -14.34 -0.23
CA LYS A 106 -3.08 -14.72 1.18
C LYS A 106 -1.66 -14.46 1.60
N ILE A 107 -1.45 -13.70 2.67
CA ILE A 107 -0.15 -13.49 3.28
C ILE A 107 0.16 -14.71 4.16
N ILE A 108 1.25 -15.41 3.83
CA ILE A 108 1.70 -16.59 4.59
C ILE A 108 2.78 -16.18 5.60
N ASP A 109 3.76 -15.38 5.14
CA ASP A 109 4.87 -14.91 5.96
C ASP A 109 4.98 -13.39 5.89
N GLU A 110 4.25 -12.74 6.79
CA GLU A 110 4.22 -11.28 6.89
C GLU A 110 5.56 -10.69 7.33
N GLU A 111 6.26 -11.35 8.26
CA GLU A 111 7.52 -10.85 8.80
C GLU A 111 8.61 -10.83 7.73
N GLN A 112 8.66 -11.86 6.90
CA GLN A 112 9.57 -11.89 5.76
C GLN A 112 9.17 -10.88 4.68
N LEU A 113 7.87 -10.63 4.44
CA LEU A 113 7.42 -9.54 3.56
C LEU A 113 7.83 -8.16 4.10
N LYS A 114 7.69 -7.90 5.40
CA LYS A 114 8.17 -6.66 6.05
C LYS A 114 9.67 -6.50 5.86
N LYS A 115 10.44 -7.59 6.00
CA LYS A 115 11.88 -7.58 5.77
C LYS A 115 12.22 -7.24 4.31
N ILE A 116 11.52 -7.84 3.35
CA ILE A 116 11.69 -7.54 1.91
C ILE A 116 11.30 -6.09 1.61
N SER A 117 10.21 -5.58 2.21
CA SER A 117 9.78 -4.19 2.06
C SER A 117 10.82 -3.18 2.60
N ARG A 118 11.55 -3.52 3.66
CA ARG A 118 12.56 -2.63 4.26
C ARG A 118 13.92 -2.65 3.54
N ILE A 119 14.34 -3.82 3.05
CA ILE A 119 15.69 -4.03 2.47
C ILE A 119 15.68 -3.92 0.95
N GLY A 120 14.57 -4.33 0.34
CA GLY A 120 14.36 -4.35 -1.10
C GLY A 120 14.12 -2.96 -1.63
#